data_AF-A0A965IPG1-F1
#
_entry.id   AF-A0A965IPG1-F1
#
_cell.length_a   1.000
_cell.length_b   1.000
_cell.length_c   1.000
_cell.angle_alpha   90.00
_cell.angle_beta   90.00
_cell.angle_gamma   90.00
#
_symmetry.space_group_name_H-M   'P 1'
#
loop_
_entity.id
_entity.type
_entity.pdbx_description
1 polymer ?
#
loop_
_entity_poly.entity_id
_entity_poly.type
_entity_poly.pdbx_seq_one_letter_code
_entity_poly.pdbx_strand_id
1 'polypeptide(L)'
;MVKKRGQLSLEEEAFIEKNIQSLSIEQIAENLNRSAAPIKRYIEENKLYIPTEEKNDHEFLKHKLHAKTFWNEIVRQFDAETGELQYFEDIWIGLIKQFREDVLPAEELQIKQFITIDILINRSMKERKRHISETEKLQKLVDQEYEKPESERDIPKLANLETQLNFSRNSIASYTNEYTKLLNEQQKISKDLKATREQRIKRIEDGKSSWVGLIRMLEDEDIREKEGKEIEIINMATQKAKEKLYEYHNYADNGLDSPILNAESVMKHDA
;
A
#
# COMPACT_ATOMS: atom_id res chain seq x y z
N MET A 1 -36.77 30.32 -2.56
CA MET A 1 -37.43 29.04 -2.89
C MET A 1 -37.08 28.01 -1.83
N VAL A 2 -38.04 27.18 -1.41
CA VAL A 2 -37.80 26.14 -0.39
C VAL A 2 -37.08 24.96 -1.06
N LYS A 3 -35.87 24.63 -0.59
CA LYS A 3 -35.09 23.49 -1.10
C LYS A 3 -35.74 22.16 -0.72
N LYS A 4 -35.74 21.18 -1.62
CA LYS A 4 -36.31 19.84 -1.39
C LYS A 4 -35.58 19.12 -0.24
N ARG A 5 -36.32 18.38 0.60
CA ARG A 5 -35.80 17.59 1.72
C ARG A 5 -36.35 16.16 1.63
N GLY A 6 -35.53 15.14 1.90
CA GLY A 6 -35.91 13.71 1.80
C GLY A 6 -34.84 12.85 1.14
N GLN A 7 -35.15 11.59 0.80
CA GLN A 7 -34.26 10.71 0.01
C GLN A 7 -34.16 11.20 -1.44
N LEU A 8 -33.06 10.90 -2.13
CA LEU A 8 -32.94 11.19 -3.56
C LEU A 8 -33.87 10.27 -4.36
N SER A 9 -34.51 10.82 -5.37
CA SER A 9 -35.29 10.04 -6.34
C SER A 9 -34.37 9.43 -7.41
N LEU A 10 -34.80 8.35 -8.05
CA LEU A 10 -34.05 7.67 -9.11
C LEU A 10 -33.66 8.62 -10.27
N GLU A 11 -34.49 9.63 -10.55
CA GLU A 11 -34.19 10.66 -11.55
C GLU A 11 -33.10 11.64 -11.08
N GLU A 12 -33.13 12.04 -9.79
CA GLU A 12 -32.08 12.87 -9.17
C GLU A 12 -30.75 12.11 -9.13
N GLU A 13 -30.78 10.82 -8.81
CA GLU A 13 -29.62 9.92 -8.80
C GLU A 13 -28.98 9.79 -10.18
N ALA A 14 -29.76 9.46 -11.21
CA ALA A 14 -29.28 9.38 -12.59
C ALA A 14 -28.75 10.73 -13.12
N PHE A 15 -29.29 11.86 -12.64
CA PHE A 15 -28.79 13.19 -12.98
C PHE A 15 -27.43 13.46 -12.32
N ILE A 16 -27.24 13.05 -11.06
CA ILE A 16 -25.96 13.15 -10.36
C ILE A 16 -24.92 12.32 -11.14
N GLU A 17 -25.18 11.04 -11.41
CA GLU A 17 -24.24 10.15 -12.12
C GLU A 17 -23.77 10.73 -13.47
N LYS A 18 -24.69 11.32 -14.25
CA LYS A 18 -24.37 11.88 -15.58
C LYS A 18 -23.56 13.16 -15.52
N ASN A 19 -23.77 14.01 -14.50
CA ASN A 19 -23.22 15.36 -14.47
C ASN A 19 -22.09 15.55 -13.46
N ILE A 20 -21.76 14.51 -12.67
CA ILE A 20 -20.73 14.57 -11.63
C ILE A 20 -19.31 14.86 -12.17
N GLN A 21 -19.06 14.57 -13.45
CA GLN A 21 -17.78 14.82 -14.10
C GLN A 21 -17.68 16.22 -14.72
N SER A 22 -18.82 16.90 -14.93
CA SER A 22 -18.89 18.17 -15.67
C SER A 22 -19.30 19.36 -14.81
N LEU A 23 -20.05 19.14 -13.72
CA LEU A 23 -20.59 20.19 -12.85
C LEU A 23 -20.07 20.03 -11.42
N SER A 24 -19.87 21.14 -10.72
CA SER A 24 -19.51 21.11 -9.30
C SER A 24 -20.69 20.62 -8.44
N ILE A 25 -20.40 20.12 -7.23
CA ILE A 25 -21.43 19.63 -6.29
C ILE A 25 -22.46 20.72 -5.98
N GLU A 26 -22.04 21.99 -5.93
CA GLU A 26 -22.87 23.16 -5.72
C GLU A 26 -23.80 23.43 -6.92
N GLN A 27 -23.29 23.31 -8.14
CA GLN A 27 -24.08 23.48 -9.37
C GLN A 27 -25.11 22.36 -9.56
N ILE A 28 -24.76 21.13 -9.16
CA ILE A 28 -25.69 20.00 -9.14
C ILE A 28 -26.77 20.24 -8.07
N ALA A 29 -26.39 20.75 -6.90
CA ALA A 29 -27.33 21.10 -5.84
C ALA A 29 -28.32 22.21 -6.25
N GLU A 30 -27.86 23.20 -7.01
CA GLU A 30 -28.71 24.26 -7.56
C GLU A 30 -29.69 23.71 -8.62
N ASN A 31 -29.21 22.90 -9.56
CA ASN A 31 -30.06 22.29 -10.60
C ASN A 31 -31.13 21.35 -10.02
N LEU A 32 -30.79 20.59 -8.97
CA LEU A 32 -31.72 19.70 -8.29
C LEU A 32 -32.58 20.41 -7.22
N ASN A 33 -32.35 21.73 -7.00
CA ASN A 33 -32.98 22.53 -5.96
C ASN A 33 -32.89 21.86 -4.56
N ARG A 34 -31.70 21.36 -4.23
CA ARG A 34 -31.35 20.57 -3.03
C ARG A 34 -30.22 21.25 -2.25
N SER A 35 -29.97 20.78 -1.03
CA SER A 35 -28.73 21.08 -0.32
C SER A 35 -27.60 20.20 -0.84
N ALA A 36 -26.34 20.66 -0.71
CA ALA A 36 -25.17 19.91 -1.16
C ALA A 36 -24.90 18.65 -0.31
N ALA A 37 -25.37 18.60 0.95
CA ALA A 37 -25.05 17.51 1.88
C ALA A 37 -25.61 16.13 1.47
N PRO A 38 -26.89 15.97 1.06
CA PRO A 38 -27.40 14.70 0.53
C PRO A 38 -26.70 14.23 -0.74
N ILE A 39 -26.32 15.17 -1.62
CA ILE A 39 -25.62 14.87 -2.87
C ILE A 39 -24.21 14.37 -2.55
N LYS A 40 -23.48 15.07 -1.68
CA LYS A 40 -22.15 14.64 -1.22
C LYS A 40 -22.17 13.24 -0.60
N ARG A 41 -23.17 12.96 0.25
CA ARG A 41 -23.33 11.65 0.88
C ARG A 41 -23.61 10.53 -0.14
N TYR A 42 -24.49 10.78 -1.12
CA TYR A 42 -24.77 9.82 -2.19
C TYR A 42 -23.54 9.54 -3.06
N ILE A 43 -22.76 10.58 -3.34
CA ILE A 43 -21.51 10.48 -4.11
C ILE A 43 -20.46 9.66 -3.37
N GLU A 44 -20.31 9.86 -2.05
CA GLU A 44 -19.38 9.12 -1.19
C GLU A 44 -19.82 7.66 -1.02
N GLU A 45 -21.11 7.41 -0.75
CA GLU A 45 -21.66 6.06 -0.56
C GLU A 45 -21.58 5.22 -1.84
N ASN A 46 -21.76 5.83 -3.02
CA ASN A 46 -21.67 5.15 -4.32
C ASN A 46 -20.31 5.29 -5.01
N LYS A 47 -19.31 5.91 -4.36
CA LYS A 47 -17.95 6.14 -4.90
C LYS A 47 -17.95 6.80 -6.29
N LEU A 48 -18.92 7.67 -6.56
CA LEU A 48 -19.11 8.27 -7.89
C LEU A 48 -18.09 9.38 -8.19
N TYR A 49 -17.38 9.87 -7.18
CA TYR A 49 -16.36 10.91 -7.30
C TYR A 49 -15.06 10.46 -6.65
N ILE A 50 -14.03 10.30 -7.47
CA ILE A 50 -12.63 10.21 -7.03
C ILE A 50 -12.10 11.65 -7.14
N PRO A 51 -11.51 12.23 -6.07
CA PRO A 51 -10.92 13.57 -6.12
C PRO A 51 -10.00 13.73 -7.34
N THR A 52 -10.04 14.88 -8.00
CA THR A 52 -9.25 15.14 -9.23
C THR A 52 -7.76 14.90 -9.02
N GLU A 53 -7.25 15.18 -7.82
CA GLU A 53 -5.87 14.86 -7.41
C GLU A 53 -5.61 13.35 -7.36
N GLU A 54 -6.52 12.55 -6.79
CA GLU A 54 -6.36 11.08 -6.73
C GLU A 54 -6.48 10.40 -8.09
N LYS A 55 -7.30 10.95 -9.00
CA LYS A 55 -7.37 10.50 -10.41
C LYS A 55 -6.08 10.81 -11.15
N ASN A 56 -5.55 12.03 -11.00
CA ASN A 56 -4.28 12.41 -11.59
C ASN A 56 -3.13 11.54 -11.07
N ASP A 57 -3.09 11.24 -9.77
CA ASP A 57 -2.07 10.37 -9.17
C ASP A 57 -2.18 8.93 -9.70
N HIS A 58 -3.41 8.41 -9.84
CA HIS A 58 -3.61 7.07 -10.37
C HIS A 58 -3.19 6.98 -11.85
N GLU A 59 -3.59 7.93 -12.68
CA GLU A 59 -3.15 7.98 -14.09
C GLU A 59 -1.65 8.20 -14.22
N PHE A 60 -1.05 9.05 -13.38
CA PHE A 60 0.39 9.26 -13.34
C PHE A 60 1.15 7.97 -12.99
N LEU A 61 0.71 7.26 -11.94
CA LEU A 61 1.32 5.99 -11.55
C LEU A 61 1.12 4.90 -12.61
N LYS A 62 -0.01 4.90 -13.31
CA LYS A 62 -0.25 4.03 -14.46
C LYS A 62 0.71 4.32 -15.61
N HIS A 63 0.89 5.58 -15.99
CA HIS A 63 1.88 5.98 -16.98
C HIS A 63 3.30 5.59 -16.56
N LYS A 64 3.65 5.77 -15.28
CA LYS A 64 4.95 5.37 -14.71
C LYS A 64 5.16 3.85 -14.77
N LEU A 65 4.11 3.06 -14.55
CA LEU A 65 4.13 1.60 -14.73
C LEU A 65 4.36 1.24 -16.21
N HIS A 66 3.65 1.86 -17.14
CA HIS A 66 3.81 1.59 -18.58
C HIS A 66 5.19 1.94 -19.12
N ALA A 67 5.86 2.92 -18.51
CA ALA A 67 7.24 3.28 -18.82
C ALA A 67 8.29 2.29 -18.28
N LYS A 68 7.90 1.31 -17.45
CA LYS A 68 8.85 0.33 -16.89
C LYS A 68 9.35 -0.63 -17.96
N THR A 69 10.61 -1.04 -17.84
CA THR A 69 11.28 -1.95 -18.78
C THR A 69 10.57 -3.31 -18.91
N PHE A 70 9.95 -3.79 -17.83
CA PHE A 70 9.24 -5.06 -17.80
C PHE A 70 7.79 -4.97 -18.29
N TRP A 71 7.23 -3.79 -18.56
CA TRP A 71 5.82 -3.66 -18.93
C TRP A 71 5.46 -4.43 -20.21
N ASN A 72 6.32 -4.35 -21.22
CA ASN A 72 6.13 -5.08 -22.47
C ASN A 72 6.12 -6.61 -22.28
N GLU A 73 6.81 -7.11 -21.26
CA GLU A 73 6.80 -8.53 -20.89
C GLU A 73 5.47 -8.91 -20.25
N ILE A 74 4.96 -8.07 -19.33
CA ILE A 74 3.67 -8.24 -18.66
C ILE A 74 2.52 -8.29 -19.68
N VAL A 75 2.51 -7.37 -20.64
CA VAL A 75 1.52 -7.34 -21.74
C VAL A 75 1.55 -8.60 -22.60
N ARG A 76 2.71 -9.26 -22.74
CA ARG A 76 2.84 -10.52 -23.48
C ARG A 76 2.45 -11.76 -22.65
N GLN A 77 2.51 -11.67 -21.32
CA GLN A 77 2.27 -12.80 -20.42
C GLN A 77 0.80 -12.90 -20.00
N PHE A 78 0.09 -11.77 -19.88
CA PHE A 78 -1.27 -11.73 -19.36
C PHE A 78 -2.28 -11.27 -20.40
N ASP A 79 -3.47 -11.84 -20.33
CA ASP A 79 -4.52 -11.56 -21.30
C ASP A 79 -5.30 -10.30 -20.92
N ALA A 80 -5.51 -9.42 -21.90
CA ALA A 80 -6.35 -8.23 -21.74
C ALA A 80 -7.84 -8.60 -21.58
N GLU A 81 -8.30 -9.61 -22.32
CA GLU A 81 -9.72 -9.98 -22.38
C GLU A 81 -10.25 -10.59 -21.08
N THR A 82 -9.39 -11.25 -20.32
CA THR A 82 -9.74 -11.87 -19.03
C THR A 82 -9.70 -10.88 -17.87
N GLY A 83 -9.20 -9.65 -18.10
CA GLY A 83 -9.00 -8.63 -17.08
C GLY A 83 -7.71 -8.79 -16.26
N GLU A 84 -6.82 -9.73 -16.60
CA GLU A 84 -5.56 -9.97 -15.87
C GLU A 84 -4.63 -8.74 -15.93
N LEU A 85 -4.57 -8.05 -17.07
CA LEU A 85 -3.76 -6.83 -17.20
C LEU A 85 -4.29 -5.68 -16.33
N GLN A 86 -5.61 -5.49 -16.31
CA GLN A 86 -6.22 -4.46 -15.47
C GLN A 86 -5.99 -4.78 -13.98
N TYR A 87 -6.15 -6.06 -13.60
CA TYR A 87 -5.83 -6.52 -12.26
C TYR A 87 -4.37 -6.23 -11.88
N PHE A 88 -3.43 -6.49 -12.79
CA PHE A 88 -2.02 -6.19 -12.55
C PHE A 88 -1.80 -4.69 -12.28
N GLU A 89 -2.36 -3.82 -13.14
CA GLU A 89 -2.26 -2.36 -13.00
C GLU A 89 -2.82 -1.86 -11.67
N ASP A 90 -4.03 -2.30 -11.32
CA ASP A 90 -4.75 -1.86 -10.13
C ASP A 90 -4.00 -2.26 -8.85
N ILE A 91 -3.54 -3.51 -8.77
CA ILE A 91 -2.78 -4.00 -7.62
C ILE A 91 -1.41 -3.33 -7.53
N TRP A 92 -0.73 -3.13 -8.67
CA TRP A 92 0.54 -2.43 -8.70
C TRP A 92 0.39 -1.01 -8.14
N ILE A 93 -0.57 -0.24 -8.65
CA ILE A 93 -0.80 1.13 -8.20
C ILE A 93 -1.18 1.16 -6.72
N GLY A 94 -2.03 0.24 -6.26
CA GLY A 94 -2.39 0.12 -4.86
C GLY A 94 -1.18 -0.11 -3.95
N LEU A 95 -0.28 -1.02 -4.33
CA LEU A 95 0.94 -1.30 -3.59
C LEU A 95 1.90 -0.10 -3.61
N ILE A 96 2.14 0.52 -4.76
CA ILE A 96 3.02 1.70 -4.85
C ILE A 96 2.49 2.87 -3.99
N LYS A 97 1.17 3.10 -3.98
CA LYS A 97 0.54 4.10 -3.10
C LYS A 97 0.76 3.79 -1.63
N GLN A 98 0.63 2.52 -1.22
CA GLN A 98 0.88 2.11 0.16
C GLN A 98 2.33 2.39 0.60
N PHE A 99 3.30 2.23 -0.29
CA PHE A 99 4.71 2.50 -0.01
C PHE A 99 5.10 3.99 -0.07
N ARG A 100 4.14 4.89 -0.32
CA ARG A 100 4.34 6.34 -0.48
C ARG A 100 5.43 6.67 -1.50
N GLU A 101 5.46 5.93 -2.61
CA GLU A 101 6.44 6.07 -3.71
C GLU A 101 7.93 5.85 -3.37
N ASP A 102 8.29 5.62 -2.11
CA ASP A 102 9.65 5.28 -1.69
C ASP A 102 9.90 3.78 -1.87
N VAL A 103 9.88 3.32 -3.13
CA VAL A 103 10.06 1.92 -3.53
C VAL A 103 11.38 1.77 -4.29
N LEU A 104 12.26 0.92 -3.79
CA LEU A 104 13.53 0.63 -4.46
C LEU A 104 13.30 -0.21 -5.73
N PRO A 105 14.17 -0.12 -6.75
CA PRO A 105 14.06 -0.97 -7.94
C PRO A 105 13.97 -2.48 -7.64
N ALA A 106 14.63 -2.93 -6.57
CA ALA A 106 14.53 -4.33 -6.12
C ALA A 106 13.14 -4.66 -5.53
N GLU A 107 12.55 -3.74 -4.75
CA GLU A 107 11.19 -3.88 -4.22
C GLU A 107 10.17 -3.86 -5.36
N GLU A 108 10.37 -3.01 -6.38
CA GLU A 108 9.54 -2.99 -7.60
C GLU A 108 9.55 -4.36 -8.31
N LEU A 109 10.71 -5.01 -8.45
CA LEU A 109 10.79 -6.35 -9.03
C LEU A 109 10.10 -7.40 -8.16
N GLN A 110 10.19 -7.29 -6.83
CA GLN A 110 9.46 -8.18 -5.91
C GLN A 110 7.94 -7.97 -6.01
N ILE A 111 7.48 -6.73 -6.12
CA ILE A 111 6.06 -6.42 -6.37
C ILE A 111 5.61 -7.04 -7.70
N LYS A 112 6.41 -6.91 -8.77
CA LYS A 112 6.12 -7.54 -10.08
C LYS A 112 5.93 -9.04 -9.92
N GLN A 113 6.87 -9.71 -9.24
CA GLN A 113 6.82 -11.16 -9.01
C GLN A 113 5.61 -11.55 -8.16
N PHE A 114 5.31 -10.79 -7.11
CA PHE A 114 4.17 -11.02 -6.23
C PHE A 114 2.84 -11.02 -7.00
N ILE A 115 2.59 -9.99 -7.82
CA ILE A 115 1.36 -9.87 -8.61
C ILE A 115 1.31 -10.95 -9.70
N THR A 116 2.44 -11.26 -10.32
CA THR A 116 2.54 -12.31 -11.34
C THR A 116 2.14 -13.66 -10.77
N ILE A 117 2.67 -14.03 -9.60
CA ILE A 117 2.33 -15.29 -8.93
C ILE A 117 0.84 -15.32 -8.55
N ASP A 118 0.29 -14.18 -8.11
CA ASP A 118 -1.12 -14.09 -7.77
C ASP A 118 -2.05 -14.35 -8.97
N ILE A 119 -1.72 -13.79 -10.14
CA ILE A 119 -2.43 -14.07 -11.39
C ILE A 119 -2.33 -15.56 -11.76
N LEU A 120 -1.14 -16.16 -11.64
CA LEU A 120 -0.95 -17.59 -11.91
C LEU A 120 -1.75 -18.48 -10.95
N ILE A 121 -1.84 -18.11 -9.67
CA ILE A 121 -2.69 -18.78 -8.69
C ILE A 121 -4.16 -18.75 -9.14
N ASN A 122 -4.65 -17.59 -9.56
CA ASN A 122 -6.02 -17.43 -10.06
C ASN A 122 -6.27 -18.29 -11.31
N ARG A 123 -5.32 -18.35 -12.24
CA ARG A 123 -5.40 -19.20 -13.43
C ARG A 123 -5.43 -20.69 -13.08
N SER A 124 -4.54 -21.14 -12.20
CA SER A 124 -4.49 -22.53 -11.72
C SER A 124 -5.80 -22.93 -11.03
N MET A 125 -6.40 -22.02 -10.24
CA MET A 125 -7.69 -22.24 -9.58
C MET A 125 -8.85 -22.34 -10.56
N LYS A 126 -8.83 -21.54 -11.64
CA LYS A 126 -9.85 -21.60 -12.71
C LYS A 126 -9.80 -22.93 -13.46
N GLU A 127 -8.62 -23.41 -13.84
CA GLU A 127 -8.45 -24.70 -14.50
C GLU A 127 -8.78 -25.88 -13.58
N ARG A 128 -8.39 -25.81 -12.30
CA ARG A 128 -8.79 -26.79 -11.29
C ARG A 128 -10.31 -26.88 -11.18
N LYS A 129 -11.02 -25.75 -11.11
CA LYS A 129 -12.49 -25.72 -11.08
C LYS A 129 -13.11 -26.34 -12.33
N ARG A 130 -12.54 -26.07 -13.51
CA ARG A 130 -12.97 -26.68 -14.78
C ARG A 130 -12.85 -28.21 -14.73
N HIS A 131 -11.70 -28.74 -14.34
CA HIS A 131 -11.50 -30.19 -14.27
C HIS A 131 -12.35 -30.86 -13.20
N ILE A 132 -12.66 -30.19 -12.08
CA ILE A 132 -13.64 -30.68 -11.11
C ILE A 132 -15.02 -30.85 -11.77
N SER A 133 -15.50 -29.82 -12.49
CA SER A 133 -16.78 -29.91 -13.20
C SER A 133 -16.78 -30.95 -14.31
N GLU A 134 -15.68 -31.11 -15.05
CA GLU A 134 -15.51 -32.17 -16.05
C GLU A 134 -15.55 -33.56 -15.38
N THR A 135 -14.88 -33.73 -14.24
CA THR A 135 -14.90 -34.99 -13.47
C THR A 135 -16.32 -35.34 -13.01
N GLU A 136 -17.09 -34.36 -12.52
CA GLU A 136 -18.50 -34.58 -12.14
C GLU A 136 -19.37 -35.01 -13.31
N LYS A 137 -19.18 -34.40 -14.49
CA LYS A 137 -19.91 -34.77 -15.71
C LYS A 137 -19.54 -36.17 -16.18
N LEU A 138 -18.25 -36.50 -16.21
CA LEU A 138 -17.74 -37.81 -16.61
C LEU A 138 -18.22 -38.89 -15.64
N GLN A 139 -18.18 -38.63 -14.32
CA GLN A 139 -18.66 -39.57 -13.31
C GLN A 139 -20.14 -39.90 -13.52
N LYS A 140 -21.00 -38.90 -13.79
CA LYS A 140 -22.42 -39.15 -14.09
C LYS A 140 -22.62 -40.04 -15.32
N LEU A 141 -21.82 -39.86 -16.37
CA LEU A 141 -21.89 -40.69 -17.57
C LEU A 141 -21.43 -42.13 -17.32
N VAL A 142 -20.39 -42.29 -16.49
CA VAL A 142 -19.90 -43.60 -16.04
C VAL A 142 -20.97 -44.31 -15.20
N ASP A 143 -21.56 -43.62 -14.23
CA ASP A 143 -22.61 -44.16 -13.36
C ASP A 143 -23.83 -44.61 -14.18
N GLN A 144 -24.28 -43.80 -15.15
CA GLN A 144 -25.37 -44.13 -16.08
C GLN A 144 -25.08 -45.39 -16.92
N GLU A 145 -23.82 -45.61 -17.30
CA GLU A 145 -23.43 -46.80 -18.05
C GLU A 145 -23.37 -48.03 -17.14
N TYR A 146 -22.97 -47.87 -15.87
CA TYR A 146 -23.00 -48.94 -14.86
C TYR A 146 -24.41 -49.33 -14.41
N GLU A 147 -25.38 -48.41 -14.44
CA GLU A 147 -26.79 -48.69 -14.15
C GLU A 147 -27.42 -49.65 -15.17
N LYS A 148 -26.87 -49.75 -16.39
CA LYS A 148 -27.34 -50.70 -17.40
C LYS A 148 -26.97 -52.15 -17.05
N PRO A 149 -27.79 -53.13 -17.46
CA PRO A 149 -27.45 -54.54 -17.37
C PRO A 149 -26.14 -54.86 -18.09
N GLU A 150 -25.33 -55.78 -17.56
CA GLU A 150 -23.99 -56.10 -18.06
C GLU A 150 -23.97 -56.50 -19.55
N SER A 151 -25.05 -57.10 -20.05
CA SER A 151 -25.22 -57.47 -21.46
C SER A 151 -25.43 -56.29 -22.42
N GLU A 152 -25.80 -55.12 -21.91
CA GLU A 152 -26.12 -53.91 -22.69
C GLU A 152 -25.08 -52.80 -22.51
N ARG A 153 -24.03 -53.04 -21.71
CA ARG A 153 -22.96 -52.07 -21.46
C ARG A 153 -22.03 -51.98 -22.65
N ASP A 154 -21.73 -50.75 -23.05
CA ASP A 154 -20.68 -50.46 -24.02
C ASP A 154 -19.31 -50.43 -23.32
N ILE A 155 -18.65 -51.60 -23.26
CA ILE A 155 -17.34 -51.78 -22.61
C ILE A 155 -16.26 -50.84 -23.20
N PRO A 156 -16.11 -50.71 -24.53
CA PRO A 156 -15.18 -49.74 -25.11
C PRO A 156 -15.43 -48.29 -24.69
N LYS A 157 -16.70 -47.85 -24.67
CA LYS A 157 -17.06 -46.50 -24.26
C LYS A 157 -16.80 -46.27 -22.77
N LEU A 158 -17.10 -47.24 -21.92
CA LEU A 158 -16.84 -47.19 -20.48
C LEU A 158 -15.35 -47.02 -20.19
N ALA A 159 -14.50 -47.83 -20.83
CA ALA A 159 -13.04 -47.75 -20.67
C ALA A 159 -12.48 -46.37 -21.09
N ASN A 160 -13.03 -45.77 -22.15
CA ASN A 160 -12.66 -44.41 -22.57
C ASN A 160 -13.08 -43.35 -21.53
N LEU A 161 -14.30 -43.45 -21.00
CA LEU A 161 -14.79 -42.55 -19.96
C LEU A 161 -13.94 -42.63 -18.68
N GLU A 162 -13.61 -43.85 -18.23
CA GLU A 162 -12.72 -44.07 -17.08
C GLU A 162 -11.33 -43.50 -17.30
N THR A 163 -10.78 -43.63 -18.51
CA THR A 163 -9.48 -43.05 -18.87
C THR A 163 -9.50 -41.53 -18.78
N GLN A 164 -10.53 -40.88 -19.34
CA GLN A 164 -10.70 -39.42 -19.25
C GLN A 164 -10.92 -38.94 -17.82
N LEU A 165 -11.63 -39.74 -17.02
CA LEU A 165 -11.89 -39.45 -15.61
C LEU A 165 -10.60 -39.51 -14.79
N ASN A 166 -9.78 -40.54 -15.00
CA ASN A 166 -8.46 -40.66 -14.38
C ASN A 166 -7.52 -39.52 -14.79
N PHE A 167 -7.52 -39.14 -16.07
CA PHE A 167 -6.77 -37.96 -16.53
C PHE A 167 -7.21 -36.68 -15.82
N SER A 168 -8.51 -36.43 -15.73
CA SER A 168 -9.06 -35.25 -15.06
C SER A 168 -8.71 -35.21 -13.57
N ARG A 169 -8.81 -36.35 -12.87
CA ARG A 169 -8.39 -36.49 -11.46
C ARG A 169 -6.90 -36.19 -11.26
N ASN A 170 -6.04 -36.70 -12.15
CA ASN A 170 -4.61 -36.45 -12.09
C ASN A 170 -4.28 -34.96 -12.33
N SER A 171 -4.96 -34.31 -13.29
CA SER A 171 -4.82 -32.87 -13.52
C SER A 171 -5.22 -32.04 -12.29
N ILE A 172 -6.30 -32.40 -11.59
CA ILE A 172 -6.71 -31.73 -10.35
C ILE A 172 -5.60 -31.80 -9.28
N ALA A 173 -4.98 -32.97 -9.11
CA ALA A 173 -3.88 -33.14 -8.16
C ALA A 173 -2.66 -32.30 -8.58
N SER A 174 -2.33 -32.27 -9.87
CA SER A 174 -1.22 -31.46 -10.42
C SER A 174 -1.42 -29.96 -10.14
N TYR A 175 -2.59 -29.40 -10.47
CA TYR A 175 -2.89 -27.99 -10.21
C TYR A 175 -2.96 -27.66 -8.71
N THR A 176 -3.39 -28.60 -7.87
CA THR A 176 -3.37 -28.41 -6.41
C THR A 176 -1.93 -28.30 -5.87
N ASN A 177 -1.01 -29.11 -6.41
CA ASN A 177 0.40 -29.05 -6.05
C ASN A 177 1.05 -27.75 -6.54
N GLU A 178 0.75 -27.33 -7.78
CA GLU A 178 1.22 -26.05 -8.34
C GLU A 178 0.72 -24.86 -7.51
N TYR A 179 -0.58 -24.81 -7.21
CA TYR A 179 -1.19 -23.81 -6.33
C TYR A 179 -0.43 -23.69 -5.00
N THR A 180 -0.16 -24.82 -4.34
CA THR A 180 0.53 -24.83 -3.04
C THR A 180 1.95 -24.26 -3.15
N LYS A 181 2.67 -24.58 -4.23
CA LYS A 181 4.01 -24.05 -4.48
C LYS A 181 4.00 -22.55 -4.75
N LEU A 182 3.09 -22.09 -5.61
CA LEU A 182 2.92 -20.68 -5.94
C LEU A 182 2.54 -19.86 -4.70
N LEU A 183 1.62 -20.37 -3.88
CA LEU A 183 1.21 -19.73 -2.62
C LEU A 183 2.38 -19.58 -1.64
N ASN A 184 3.21 -20.61 -1.51
CA ASN A 184 4.37 -20.56 -0.63
C ASN A 184 5.41 -19.51 -1.08
N GLU A 185 5.68 -19.44 -2.39
CA GLU A 185 6.58 -18.40 -2.94
C GLU A 185 5.99 -17.00 -2.78
N GLN A 186 4.68 -16.84 -2.98
CA GLN A 186 3.99 -15.57 -2.76
C GLN A 186 4.12 -15.10 -1.29
N GLN A 187 3.90 -16.00 -0.33
CA GLN A 187 4.03 -15.71 1.09
C GLN A 187 5.46 -15.33 1.47
N LYS A 188 6.45 -16.01 0.89
CA LYS A 188 7.87 -15.70 1.09
C LYS A 188 8.20 -14.31 0.58
N ILE A 189 7.83 -13.97 -0.65
CA ILE A 189 8.05 -12.62 -1.22
C ILE A 189 7.37 -11.56 -0.34
N SER A 190 6.13 -11.78 0.09
CA SER A 190 5.43 -10.81 0.95
C SER A 190 6.16 -10.58 2.27
N LYS A 191 6.69 -11.65 2.90
CA LYS A 191 7.47 -11.55 4.13
C LYS A 191 8.78 -10.80 3.91
N ASP A 192 9.51 -11.12 2.84
CA ASP A 192 10.80 -10.50 2.52
C ASP A 192 10.64 -9.01 2.22
N LEU A 193 9.56 -8.62 1.53
CA LEU A 193 9.24 -7.23 1.19
C LEU A 193 8.93 -6.40 2.45
N LYS A 194 8.18 -6.97 3.40
CA LYS A 194 7.94 -6.36 4.72
C LYS A 194 9.23 -6.23 5.54
N ALA A 195 10.02 -7.30 5.62
CA ALA A 195 11.25 -7.32 6.39
C ALA A 195 12.29 -6.32 5.86
N THR A 196 12.47 -6.26 4.54
CA THR A 196 13.39 -5.31 3.88
C THR A 196 12.99 -3.87 4.20
N ARG A 197 11.68 -3.57 4.16
CA ARG A 197 11.13 -2.26 4.52
C ARG A 197 11.40 -1.92 5.99
N GLU A 198 11.10 -2.83 6.91
CA GLU A 198 11.28 -2.64 8.34
C GLU A 198 12.77 -2.42 8.70
N GLN A 199 13.67 -3.22 8.11
CA GLN A 199 15.12 -3.03 8.26
C GLN A 199 15.61 -1.69 7.74
N ARG A 200 14.97 -1.14 6.69
CA ARG A 200 15.31 0.17 6.13
C ARG A 200 14.87 1.30 7.06
N ILE A 201 13.63 1.25 7.54
CA ILE A 201 13.09 2.23 8.50
C ILE A 201 13.95 2.23 9.76
N LYS A 202 14.25 1.06 10.32
CA LYS A 202 15.10 0.93 11.50
C LYS A 202 16.50 1.49 11.27
N ARG A 203 17.14 1.22 10.12
CA ARG A 203 18.45 1.82 9.78
C ARG A 203 18.41 3.34 9.68
N ILE A 204 17.31 3.91 9.18
CA ILE A 204 17.14 5.36 9.12
C ILE A 204 16.95 5.95 10.54
N GLU A 205 16.18 5.29 11.40
CA GLU A 205 15.97 5.70 12.79
C GLU A 205 17.25 5.59 13.64
N ASP A 206 17.95 4.46 13.54
CA ASP A 206 19.25 4.23 14.19
C ASP A 206 20.33 5.17 13.62
N GLY A 207 20.27 5.49 12.33
CA GLY A 207 21.18 6.41 11.66
C GLY A 207 21.02 7.87 12.07
N LYS A 208 19.87 8.27 12.63
CA LYS A 208 19.65 9.62 13.17
C LYS A 208 20.05 9.76 14.65
N SER A 209 20.10 8.64 15.38
CA SER A 209 20.33 8.62 16.83
C SER A 209 21.68 8.03 17.23
N SER A 210 22.36 7.30 16.33
CA SER A 210 23.70 6.78 16.58
C SER A 210 24.77 7.88 16.49
N TRP A 211 25.78 7.80 17.36
CA TRP A 211 26.92 8.74 17.38
C TRP A 211 27.62 8.86 16.01
N VAL A 212 27.77 7.75 15.28
CA VAL A 212 28.32 7.74 13.91
C VAL A 212 27.39 8.47 12.92
N GLY A 213 26.08 8.35 13.11
CA GLY A 213 25.06 9.07 12.35
C GLY A 213 25.10 10.58 12.58
N LEU A 214 25.25 11.01 13.84
CA LEU A 214 25.45 12.41 14.20
C LEU A 214 26.74 12.97 13.59
N ILE A 215 27.84 12.19 13.57
CA ILE A 215 29.08 12.59 12.91
C ILE A 215 28.87 12.80 11.42
N ARG A 216 28.15 11.90 10.74
CA ARG A 216 27.83 12.06 9.31
C ARG A 216 26.93 13.27 9.05
N MET A 217 25.99 13.57 9.93
CA MET A 217 25.19 14.79 9.82
C MET A 217 26.05 16.06 9.93
N LEU A 218 27.15 16.02 10.70
CA LEU A 218 28.11 17.12 10.82
C LEU A 218 29.14 17.17 9.67
N GLU A 219 29.16 16.18 8.77
CA GLU A 219 29.94 16.26 7.51
C GLU A 219 29.30 17.26 6.54
N ASP A 220 27.97 17.42 6.60
CA ASP A 220 27.23 18.45 5.85
C ASP A 220 27.57 19.85 6.41
N GLU A 221 28.09 20.71 5.55
CA GLU A 221 28.59 22.05 5.91
C GLU A 221 27.47 22.98 6.40
N ASP A 222 26.29 22.93 5.79
CA ASP A 222 25.16 23.79 6.13
C ASP A 222 24.59 23.43 7.51
N ILE A 223 24.47 22.12 7.79
CA ILE A 223 24.00 21.61 9.09
C ILE A 223 25.04 21.93 10.16
N ARG A 224 26.33 21.69 9.88
CA ARG A 224 27.42 21.97 10.83
C ARG A 224 27.49 23.44 11.21
N GLU A 225 27.36 24.36 10.26
CA GLU A 225 27.42 25.79 10.55
C GLU A 225 26.23 26.25 11.38
N LYS A 226 25.02 25.73 11.10
CA LYS A 226 23.81 26.06 11.85
C LYS A 226 23.90 25.56 13.29
N GLU A 227 24.18 24.27 13.48
CA GLU A 227 24.31 23.66 14.82
C GLU A 227 25.48 24.31 15.58
N GLY A 228 26.59 24.62 14.90
CA GLY A 228 27.73 25.33 15.49
C GLY A 228 27.38 26.72 16.02
N LYS A 229 26.56 27.49 15.27
CA LYS A 229 26.05 28.78 15.73
C LYS A 229 25.15 28.63 16.96
N GLU A 230 24.25 27.65 16.96
CA GLU A 230 23.37 27.40 18.11
C GLU A 230 24.16 27.00 19.36
N ILE A 231 25.15 26.12 19.21
CA ILE A 231 26.07 25.73 20.29
C ILE A 231 26.81 26.94 20.85
N GLU A 232 27.34 27.81 19.98
CA GLU A 232 28.09 28.99 20.43
C GLU A 232 27.18 30.00 21.14
N ILE A 233 25.94 30.19 20.67
CA ILE A 233 24.94 31.01 21.36
C ILE A 233 24.65 30.44 22.76
N ILE A 234 24.47 29.13 22.87
CA ILE A 234 24.23 28.46 24.15
C ILE A 234 25.46 28.61 25.06
N ASN A 235 26.67 28.48 24.52
CA ASN A 235 27.91 28.65 25.26
C ASN A 235 28.04 30.07 25.81
N MET A 236 27.81 31.09 24.97
CA MET A 236 27.79 32.50 25.40
C MET A 236 26.71 32.78 26.44
N ALA A 237 25.50 32.23 26.26
CA ALA A 237 24.41 32.38 27.23
C ALA A 237 24.75 31.70 28.57
N THR A 238 25.35 30.51 28.51
CA THR A 238 25.79 29.76 29.69
C THR A 238 26.89 30.51 30.42
N GLN A 239 27.87 31.06 29.70
CA GLN A 239 28.96 31.85 30.27
C GLN A 239 28.43 33.15 30.92
N LYS A 240 27.49 33.85 30.27
CA LYS A 240 26.86 35.05 30.82
C LYS A 240 26.03 34.74 32.07
N ALA A 241 25.30 33.63 32.06
CA ALA A 241 24.57 33.16 33.24
C ALA A 241 25.53 32.76 34.38
N LYS A 242 26.62 32.07 34.04
CA LYS A 242 27.70 31.71 34.99
C LYS A 242 28.31 32.96 35.62
N GLU A 243 28.63 33.98 34.83
CA GLU A 243 29.16 35.25 35.33
C GLU A 243 28.19 35.95 36.28
N LYS A 244 26.91 36.01 35.93
CA LYS A 244 25.86 36.58 36.80
C LYS A 244 25.71 35.81 38.12
N LEU A 245 25.89 34.49 38.09
CA LEU A 245 25.85 33.64 39.28
C LEU A 245 27.11 33.73 40.12
N TYR A 246 28.20 34.29 39.59
CA TYR A 246 29.44 34.59 40.31
C TYR A 246 29.43 36.02 40.91
N GLU A 247 28.50 36.88 40.51
CA GLU A 247 28.37 38.22 41.08
C GLU A 247 27.63 38.21 42.42
N TYR A 248 27.88 39.22 43.25
CA TYR A 248 27.14 39.40 44.48
C TYR A 248 25.66 39.69 44.20
N HIS A 249 24.79 38.90 44.83
CA HIS A 249 23.35 39.00 44.72
C HIS A 249 22.76 39.44 46.06
N ASN A 250 21.84 40.42 46.02
CA ASN A 250 21.04 40.79 47.17
C ASN A 250 19.85 39.86 47.28
N TYR A 251 19.81 39.05 48.33
CA TYR A 251 18.72 38.15 48.63
C TYR A 251 17.57 38.91 49.31
N ALA A 252 16.38 38.27 49.35
CA ALA A 252 15.15 38.89 49.87
C ALA A 252 15.22 39.26 51.37
N ASP A 253 16.20 38.73 52.10
CA ASP A 253 16.53 39.03 53.50
C ASP A 253 17.54 40.19 53.66
N ASN A 254 17.87 40.89 52.56
CA ASN A 254 18.94 41.89 52.47
C ASN A 254 20.35 41.34 52.74
N GLY A 255 20.55 40.02 52.69
CA GLY A 255 21.88 39.40 52.69
C GLY A 255 22.57 39.62 51.34
N LEU A 256 23.86 39.98 51.35
CA LEU A 256 24.70 40.05 50.16
C LEU A 256 25.57 38.79 50.10
N ASP A 257 25.34 37.93 49.12
CA ASP A 257 26.16 36.72 48.91
C ASP A 257 26.21 36.33 47.43
N SER A 258 27.15 35.48 47.04
CA SER A 258 27.29 34.98 45.67
C SER A 258 26.50 33.69 45.49
N PRO A 259 25.63 33.57 44.47
CA PRO A 259 24.82 32.36 44.23
C PRO A 259 25.63 31.08 44.02
N ILE A 260 26.83 31.15 43.43
CA ILE A 260 27.72 29.99 43.25
C ILE A 260 29.10 30.31 43.84
N LEU A 261 29.46 29.57 44.90
CA LEU A 261 30.76 29.64 45.54
C LEU A 261 31.65 28.47 45.12
N ASN A 262 32.67 28.74 44.30
CA ASN A 262 33.70 27.77 43.93
C ASN A 262 35.07 28.48 43.83
N ALA A 263 36.14 27.73 43.58
CA ALA A 263 37.49 28.31 43.52
C ALA A 263 37.63 29.45 42.51
N GLU A 264 36.89 29.39 41.39
CA GLU A 264 36.90 30.45 40.36
C GLU A 264 36.14 31.70 40.81
N SER A 265 34.98 31.56 41.45
CA SER A 265 34.20 32.72 41.91
C SER A 265 34.87 33.43 43.08
N VAL A 266 35.49 32.69 44.00
CA VAL A 266 36.27 33.27 45.11
C VAL A 266 37.45 34.08 44.59
N MET A 267 38.22 33.55 43.62
CA MET A 267 39.33 34.29 43.01
C MET A 267 38.88 35.57 42.29
N LYS A 268 37.65 35.60 41.76
CA LYS A 268 37.08 36.79 41.10
C LYS A 268 36.64 37.86 42.10
N HIS A 269 36.30 37.48 43.32
CA HIS A 269 35.96 38.43 44.40
C HIS A 269 37.20 39.01 45.09
N ASP A 270 38.33 38.28 45.06
CA ASP A 270 39.60 38.69 45.67
C ASP A 270 40.50 39.54 44.73
N ALA A 271 40.13 39.70 43.45
CA ALA A 271 40.85 40.47 42.43
C ALA A 271 40.23 41.86 42.21
#